data_AF-A0A2D7SL12-F1
#
_entry.id   AF-A0A2D7SL12-F1
#
_cell.length_a   1.000
_cell.length_b   1.000
_cell.length_c   1.000
_cell.angle_alpha   90.00
_cell.angle_beta   90.00
_cell.angle_gamma   90.00
#
_symmetry.space_group_name_H-M   'P 1'
#
loop_
_entity.id
_entity.type
_entity.pdbx_description
1 polymer ?
#
loop_
_entity_poly.entity_id
_entity_poly.type
_entity_poly.pdbx_seq_one_letter_code
_entity_poly.pdbx_strand_id
1 'polypeptide(L)'
;MLGGFKKTTKRNLLKGIPWRFGPNWPGKRCEAKTRKATPCQRPAKLPVGRCRLHGGASTGPRTEEGLKRLADSKTKHGRFTKIERAKARARAEQGRIIRSELKELEAWFIDHGHLKKNWRKDWH
;
A
#
# COMPACT_ATOMS: atom_id res chain seq x y z
N MET A 1 -8.56 -16.51 -22.34
CA MET A 1 -9.18 -17.84 -22.13
C MET A 1 -8.97 -18.27 -20.68
N LEU A 2 -9.94 -18.02 -19.80
CA LEU A 2 -9.86 -18.45 -18.39
C LEU A 2 -10.23 -19.95 -18.34
N GLY A 3 -9.22 -20.81 -18.47
CA GLY A 3 -9.37 -22.26 -18.38
C GLY A 3 -10.10 -22.64 -17.09
N GLY A 4 -11.18 -23.41 -17.23
CA GLY A 4 -12.07 -23.79 -16.14
C GLY A 4 -11.33 -24.57 -15.06
N PHE A 5 -10.98 -23.88 -13.97
CA PHE A 5 -10.41 -24.49 -12.78
C PHE A 5 -11.46 -25.38 -12.12
N LYS A 6 -11.38 -26.71 -12.30
CA LYS A 6 -12.21 -27.66 -11.55
C LYS A 6 -11.86 -27.56 -10.06
N LYS A 7 -12.74 -26.90 -9.29
CA LYS A 7 -12.62 -26.78 -7.83
C LYS A 7 -12.56 -28.17 -7.20
N THR A 8 -11.55 -28.44 -6.40
CA THR A 8 -11.45 -29.69 -5.64
C THR A 8 -12.41 -29.63 -4.45
N THR A 9 -13.57 -30.28 -4.57
CA THR A 9 -14.59 -30.37 -3.51
C THR A 9 -14.43 -31.67 -2.72
N LYS A 10 -15.09 -31.78 -1.55
CA LYS A 10 -15.12 -33.04 -0.76
C LYS A 10 -15.70 -34.24 -1.55
N ARG A 11 -16.52 -33.96 -2.58
CA ARG A 11 -17.18 -34.98 -3.42
C ARG A 11 -16.30 -35.47 -4.57
N ASN A 12 -15.43 -34.60 -5.10
CA ASN A 12 -14.55 -34.90 -6.24
C ASN A 12 -13.12 -35.29 -5.81
N LEU A 13 -12.90 -35.47 -4.50
CA LEU A 13 -11.64 -35.92 -3.94
C LEU A 13 -11.73 -37.43 -3.75
N LEU A 14 -10.90 -38.20 -4.46
CA LEU A 14 -10.70 -39.63 -4.18
C LEU A 14 -10.20 -39.78 -2.74
N LYS A 15 -11.12 -40.11 -1.83
CA LYS A 15 -10.81 -40.39 -0.42
C LYS A 15 -10.15 -41.76 -0.35
N GLY A 16 -8.97 -41.83 0.25
CA GLY A 16 -8.31 -43.13 0.43
C GLY A 16 -6.82 -43.08 0.76
N ILE A 17 -6.12 -41.94 0.58
CA ILE A 17 -4.71 -41.83 0.97
C ILE A 17 -4.49 -40.51 1.70
N PRO A 18 -4.33 -40.51 3.03
CA PRO A 18 -4.33 -39.28 3.85
C PRO A 18 -3.20 -38.28 3.50
N TRP A 19 -2.17 -38.71 2.76
CA TRP A 19 -0.94 -37.95 2.53
C TRP A 19 -0.53 -37.76 1.06
N ARG A 20 -1.34 -38.17 0.06
CA ARG A 20 -0.97 -38.10 -1.37
C ARG A 20 -1.18 -36.72 -2.00
N PHE A 21 -0.48 -35.74 -1.45
CA PHE A 21 -0.06 -34.56 -2.20
C PHE A 21 1.42 -34.75 -2.56
N GLY A 22 1.75 -35.84 -3.25
CA GLY A 22 3.09 -36.05 -3.81
C GLY A 22 3.39 -35.04 -4.93
N PRO A 23 4.64 -34.96 -5.43
CA PRO A 23 5.06 -34.00 -6.45
C PRO A 23 4.13 -33.92 -7.67
N ASN A 24 3.56 -35.07 -8.08
CA ASN A 24 2.72 -35.21 -9.27
C ASN A 24 1.20 -35.05 -9.01
N TRP A 25 0.79 -34.33 -7.95
CA TRP A 25 -0.63 -34.12 -7.69
C TRP A 25 -1.24 -33.16 -8.74
N PRO A 26 -2.34 -33.53 -9.42
CA PRO A 26 -2.89 -32.73 -10.52
C PRO A 26 -3.60 -31.42 -10.08
N GLY A 27 -3.77 -31.20 -8.79
CA GLY A 27 -4.43 -29.99 -8.28
C GLY A 27 -3.47 -28.80 -8.11
N LYS A 28 -4.04 -27.60 -7.94
CA LYS A 28 -3.25 -26.37 -7.74
C LYS A 28 -2.63 -26.32 -6.35
N ARG A 29 -1.30 -26.12 -6.29
CA ARG A 29 -0.57 -25.88 -5.04
C ARG A 29 -0.77 -24.46 -4.53
N CYS A 30 -0.62 -24.27 -3.22
CA CYS A 30 -0.74 -22.95 -2.62
C CYS A 30 0.42 -22.03 -3.03
N GLU A 31 1.64 -22.54 -3.09
CA GLU A 31 2.86 -21.84 -3.55
C GLU A 31 3.21 -20.56 -2.77
N ALA A 32 2.54 -20.27 -1.66
CA ALA A 32 2.90 -19.16 -0.80
C ALA A 32 4.25 -19.45 -0.13
N LYS A 33 5.07 -18.40 0.03
CA LYS A 33 6.38 -18.51 0.71
C LYS A 33 6.18 -18.95 2.15
N THR A 34 6.73 -20.10 2.52
CA THR A 34 6.69 -20.61 3.90
C THR A 34 7.74 -19.93 4.77
N ARG A 35 7.73 -20.19 6.08
CA ARG A 35 8.78 -19.72 7.02
C ARG A 35 10.18 -20.21 6.64
N LYS A 36 10.29 -21.35 5.96
CA LYS A 36 11.55 -21.90 5.42
C LYS A 36 11.93 -21.32 4.07
N ALA A 37 11.27 -20.24 3.63
CA ALA A 37 11.41 -19.62 2.31
C ALA A 37 11.06 -20.53 1.10
N THR A 38 10.54 -21.74 1.30
CA THR A 38 10.12 -22.65 0.22
C THR A 38 8.65 -22.47 -0.16
N PRO A 39 8.24 -22.83 -1.40
CA PRO A 39 6.83 -22.78 -1.83
C PRO A 39 5.93 -23.76 -1.05
N CYS A 40 4.76 -23.29 -0.63
CA CYS A 40 3.80 -24.12 0.09
C CYS A 40 3.22 -25.25 -0.77
N GLN A 41 3.44 -26.50 -0.35
CA GLN A 41 2.95 -27.70 -1.03
C GLN A 41 1.51 -28.11 -0.67
N ARG A 42 0.85 -27.38 0.24
CA ARG A 42 -0.56 -27.65 0.59
C ARG A 42 -1.47 -27.37 -0.60
N PRO A 43 -2.59 -28.11 -0.74
CA PRO A 43 -3.60 -27.85 -1.76
C PRO A 43 -4.19 -26.43 -1.61
N ALA A 44 -4.36 -25.74 -2.73
CA ALA A 44 -5.03 -24.44 -2.84
C ALA A 44 -6.56 -24.61 -2.71
N LYS A 45 -7.04 -24.73 -1.48
CA LYS A 45 -8.46 -25.01 -1.20
C LYS A 45 -9.36 -23.78 -1.26
N LEU A 46 -8.79 -22.57 -1.22
CA LEU A 46 -9.55 -21.32 -1.20
C LEU A 46 -9.72 -20.75 -2.61
N PRO A 47 -10.78 -19.94 -2.86
CA PRO A 47 -11.02 -19.32 -4.17
C PRO A 47 -9.84 -18.48 -4.68
N VAL A 48 -9.08 -17.87 -3.76
CA VAL A 48 -7.88 -17.07 -4.06
C VAL A 48 -6.66 -17.90 -4.48
N GLY A 49 -6.80 -19.22 -4.62
CA GLY A 49 -5.70 -20.11 -5.01
C GLY A 49 -4.67 -20.35 -3.91
N ARG A 50 -5.03 -20.16 -2.63
CA ARG A 50 -4.15 -20.39 -1.47
C ARG A 50 -4.71 -21.48 -0.56
N CYS A 51 -3.86 -22.04 0.31
CA CYS A 51 -4.31 -22.96 1.35
C CYS A 51 -4.88 -22.20 2.56
N ARG A 52 -5.62 -22.89 3.44
CA ARG A 52 -6.21 -22.29 4.65
C ARG A 52 -5.21 -21.51 5.53
N LEU A 53 -3.94 -21.91 5.51
CA LEU A 53 -2.88 -21.27 6.31
C LEU A 53 -2.32 -19.98 5.68
N HIS A 54 -2.41 -19.83 4.36
CA HIS A 54 -1.83 -18.69 3.63
C HIS A 54 -2.86 -17.80 2.93
N GLY A 55 -4.13 -18.21 2.87
CA GLY A 55 -5.19 -17.48 2.18
C GLY A 55 -6.18 -16.81 3.12
N GLY A 56 -5.70 -15.89 3.96
CA GLY A 56 -6.56 -14.86 4.56
C GLY A 56 -7.88 -15.33 5.15
N ALA A 57 -7.86 -16.38 5.99
CA ALA A 57 -9.07 -16.77 6.73
C ALA A 57 -9.51 -15.67 7.71
N SER A 58 -8.63 -14.72 8.01
CA SER A 58 -8.99 -13.50 8.72
C SER A 58 -9.70 -12.54 7.78
N THR A 59 -10.95 -12.24 8.11
CA THR A 59 -11.80 -11.29 7.40
C THR A 59 -11.49 -9.83 7.78
N GLY A 60 -10.60 -9.62 8.76
CA GLY A 60 -10.41 -8.31 9.39
C GLY A 60 -11.57 -7.91 10.31
N PRO A 61 -11.44 -6.76 10.99
CA PRO A 61 -12.52 -6.19 11.79
C PRO A 61 -13.68 -5.73 10.89
N ARG A 62 -14.91 -6.05 11.30
CA ARG A 62 -16.15 -5.65 10.61
C ARG A 62 -16.94 -4.55 11.34
N THR A 63 -16.62 -4.33 12.61
CA THR A 63 -17.27 -3.30 13.43
C THR A 63 -16.54 -1.98 13.27
N GLU A 64 -17.27 -0.88 13.44
CA GLU A 64 -16.70 0.47 13.41
C GLU A 64 -15.59 0.64 14.45
N GLU A 65 -15.81 0.15 15.67
CA GLU A 65 -14.78 0.13 16.73
C GLU A 65 -13.52 -0.63 16.32
N GLY A 66 -13.69 -1.78 15.66
CA GLY A 66 -12.57 -2.60 15.21
C GLY A 66 -11.77 -1.92 14.11
N LEU A 67 -12.45 -1.22 13.19
CA LEU A 67 -11.81 -0.42 12.15
C LEU A 67 -11.07 0.79 12.75
N LYS A 68 -11.66 1.46 13.73
CA LYS A 68 -11.02 2.56 14.46
C LYS A 68 -9.75 2.11 15.16
N ARG A 69 -9.81 1.01 15.93
CA ARG A 69 -8.64 0.42 16.59
C ARG A 69 -7.53 0.06 15.60
N LEU A 70 -7.89 -0.47 14.43
CA LEU A 70 -6.92 -0.78 13.37
C LEU A 70 -6.27 0.49 12.80
N ALA A 71 -7.06 1.54 12.55
CA ALA A 71 -6.56 2.82 12.08
C ALA A 71 -5.62 3.48 13.09
N ASP A 72 -6.00 3.46 14.37
CA ASP A 72 -5.21 4.00 15.48
C ASP A 72 -3.87 3.26 15.60
N SER A 73 -3.89 1.92 15.56
CA SER A 73 -2.69 1.08 15.59
C SER A 73 -1.70 1.37 14.45
N LYS A 74 -2.20 1.79 13.28
CA LYS A 74 -1.37 2.15 12.12
C LYS A 74 -0.93 3.61 12.12
N THR A 75 -1.53 4.45 12.96
CA THR A 75 -1.23 5.88 13.03
C THR A 75 -0.07 6.12 13.98
N LYS A 76 1.13 6.37 13.44
CA LYS A 76 2.32 6.68 14.26
C LYS A 76 2.39 8.14 14.70
N HIS A 77 2.26 9.06 13.73
CA HIS A 77 2.47 10.50 13.96
C HIS A 77 1.28 11.37 13.50
N GLY A 78 0.24 10.79 12.88
CA GLY A 78 -0.91 11.56 12.38
C GLY A 78 -0.66 12.45 11.14
N ARG A 79 0.60 12.77 10.80
CA ARG A 79 0.98 13.63 9.66
C ARG A 79 0.38 13.20 8.31
N PHE A 80 0.21 11.89 8.12
CA PHE A 80 -0.32 11.32 6.90
C PHE A 80 -1.83 11.08 6.95
N THR A 81 -2.57 11.62 7.92
CA THR A 81 -4.03 11.62 7.86
C THR A 81 -4.52 12.48 6.71
N LYS A 82 -5.75 12.23 6.23
CA LYS A 82 -6.34 12.99 5.11
C LYS A 82 -6.39 14.50 5.41
N ILE A 83 -6.73 14.84 6.65
CA ILE A 83 -6.85 16.22 7.15
C ILE A 83 -5.48 16.91 7.14
N GLU A 84 -4.46 16.30 7.77
CA GLU A 84 -3.13 16.91 7.86
C GLU A 84 -2.47 17.05 6.48
N ARG A 85 -2.69 16.10 5.57
CA ARG A 85 -2.25 16.25 4.17
C ARG A 85 -2.94 17.40 3.45
N ALA A 86 -4.23 17.64 3.71
CA ALA A 86 -4.96 18.77 3.14
C ALA A 86 -4.39 20.11 3.66
N LYS A 87 -4.18 20.23 4.98
CA LYS A 87 -3.53 21.40 5.58
C LYS A 87 -2.12 21.63 5.02
N ALA A 88 -1.34 20.57 4.84
CA ALA A 88 0.00 20.67 4.25
C ALA A 88 -0.05 21.18 2.80
N ARG A 89 -1.02 20.72 2.00
CA ARG A 89 -1.23 21.21 0.63
C ARG A 89 -1.61 22.68 0.59
N ALA A 90 -2.55 23.11 1.42
CA ALA A 90 -2.95 24.51 1.54
C ALA A 90 -1.77 25.42 1.91
N ARG A 91 -0.96 25.02 2.91
CA ARG A 91 0.26 25.77 3.28
C ARG A 91 1.27 25.85 2.14
N ALA A 92 1.46 24.75 1.41
CA ALA A 92 2.38 24.71 0.28
C ALA A 92 1.91 25.59 -0.89
N GLU A 93 0.61 25.67 -1.12
CA GLU A 93 0.00 26.57 -2.09
C GLU A 93 0.20 28.03 -1.72
N GLN A 94 -0.14 28.43 -0.49
CA GLN A 94 0.11 29.79 -0.01
C GLN A 94 1.59 30.16 -0.11
N GLY A 95 2.49 29.25 0.28
CA GLY A 95 3.92 29.49 0.16
C GLY A 95 4.40 29.62 -1.29
N ARG A 96 3.74 29.00 -2.27
CA ARG A 96 4.05 29.19 -3.69
C ARG A 96 3.63 30.58 -4.17
N ILE A 97 2.45 31.05 -3.77
CA ILE A 97 1.94 32.38 -4.09
C ILE A 97 2.88 33.45 -3.54
N ILE A 98 3.17 33.41 -2.23
CA ILE A 98 4.06 34.37 -1.57
C ILE A 98 5.43 34.41 -2.25
N ARG A 99 6.01 33.25 -2.60
CA ARG A 99 7.30 33.20 -3.30
C ARG A 99 7.23 33.77 -4.72
N SER A 100 6.10 33.65 -5.40
CA SER A 100 5.89 34.27 -6.72
C SER A 100 5.86 35.80 -6.58
N GLU A 101 5.03 36.31 -5.67
CA GLU A 101 4.90 37.74 -5.40
C GLU A 101 6.24 38.36 -4.97
N LEU A 102 6.96 37.73 -4.04
CA LEU A 102 8.28 38.19 -3.63
C LEU A 102 9.27 38.25 -4.80
N LYS A 103 9.19 37.30 -5.73
CA LYS A 103 10.06 37.26 -6.91
C LYS A 103 9.70 38.37 -7.90
N GLU A 104 8.42 38.67 -8.09
CA GLU A 104 7.95 39.77 -8.93
C GLU A 104 8.38 41.12 -8.37
N LEU A 105 8.21 41.32 -7.05
CA LEU A 105 8.70 42.50 -6.36
C LEU A 105 10.21 42.62 -6.51
N GLU A 106 10.96 41.56 -6.22
CA GLU A 106 12.42 41.58 -6.36
C GLU A 106 12.87 41.98 -7.77
N ALA A 107 12.23 41.44 -8.82
CA ALA A 107 12.51 41.83 -10.19
C ALA A 107 12.23 43.32 -10.43
N TRP A 108 11.08 43.83 -9.98
CA TRP A 108 10.74 45.25 -10.09
C TRP A 108 11.77 46.15 -9.40
N PHE A 109 12.20 45.80 -8.18
CA PHE A 109 13.21 46.57 -7.43
C PHE A 109 14.57 46.60 -8.13
N ILE A 110 14.97 45.50 -8.78
CA ILE A 110 16.22 45.43 -9.57
C ILE A 110 16.09 46.30 -10.81
N ASP A 111 14.98 46.21 -11.54
CA ASP A 111 14.76 46.92 -12.81
C ASP A 111 14.69 48.45 -12.61
N HIS A 112 14.12 48.91 -11.50
CA HIS A 112 14.05 50.35 -11.15
C HIS A 112 15.31 50.87 -10.46
N GLY A 113 16.35 50.04 -10.32
CA GLY A 113 17.63 50.43 -9.73
C GLY A 113 17.61 50.65 -8.22
N HIS A 114 16.52 50.31 -7.54
CA HIS A 114 16.44 50.34 -6.08
C HIS A 114 17.27 49.23 -5.42
N LEU A 115 17.55 48.15 -6.14
CA LEU A 115 18.29 47.00 -5.66
C LEU A 115 19.36 46.56 -6.67
N LYS A 116 20.57 46.23 -6.18
CA LYS A 116 21.65 45.72 -7.04
C LYS A 116 21.30 44.32 -7.54
N LYS A 117 21.61 43.99 -8.80
CA LYS A 117 21.35 42.65 -9.37
C LYS A 117 21.92 41.48 -8.53
N ASN A 118 23.04 41.69 -7.85
CA ASN A 118 23.70 40.68 -7.01
C ASN A 118 23.47 40.87 -5.50
N TRP A 119 22.50 41.70 -5.09
CA TRP A 119 22.30 42.08 -3.68
C TRP A 119 22.25 40.89 -2.71
N ARG A 120 21.71 39.73 -3.13
CA ARG A 120 21.66 38.51 -2.30
C ARG A 120 23.04 37.98 -1.90
N LYS A 121 24.07 38.22 -2.71
CA LYS A 121 25.46 37.83 -2.41
C LYS A 121 26.11 38.77 -1.40
N ASP A 122 25.64 40.01 -1.34
CA ASP A 122 26.15 41.05 -0.45
C ASP A 122 25.47 41.01 0.93
N TRP A 123 24.45 40.15 1.11
CA TRP A 123 23.64 40.04 2.32
C TRP A 123 24.17 39.00 3.33
N HIS A 124 25.13 38.17 2.93
CA HIS A 124 25.82 37.20 3.79
C HIS A 124 27.24 37.66 4.07
#